data_AF-A0A6N4V1X3-F1
#
_entry.id   AF-A0A6N4V1X3-F1
#
_cell.length_a   1.000
_cell.length_b   1.000
_cell.length_c   1.000
_cell.angle_alpha   90.00
_cell.angle_beta   90.00
_cell.angle_gamma   90.00
#
_symmetry.space_group_name_H-M   'P 1'
#
loop_
_entity.id
_entity.type
_entity.pdbx_description
1 polymer ?
#
loop_
_entity_poly.entity_id
_entity_poly.type
_entity_poly.pdbx_seq_one_letter_code
_entity_poly.pdbx_strand_id
1 'polypeptide(L)'
;MDGAKASVRRAAAAKPKLDCSCGRTVYSNAGIRAHQKACEVSLRQYGWPLDDAMRRAVFEEYGTKAAVAILRHVQLGLGAIYLTRRLAGHKTEMRWTDFRDTVWRLADEAATHPAS
;
A
#
# COMPACT_ATOMS: atom_id res chain seq x y z
N MET A 1 30.24 7.94 30.58
CA MET A 1 29.96 7.42 29.22
C MET A 1 28.57 6.73 29.12
N ASP A 2 27.66 6.99 30.06
CA ASP A 2 26.38 6.26 30.20
C ASP A 2 25.20 6.92 29.48
N GLY A 3 25.28 8.22 29.18
CA GLY A 3 24.23 8.96 28.49
C GLY A 3 23.97 8.50 27.05
N ALA A 4 25.02 8.13 26.32
CA ALA A 4 24.90 7.63 24.94
C ALA A 4 24.18 6.27 24.90
N LYS A 5 24.54 5.33 25.77
CA LYS A 5 23.88 4.02 25.89
C LYS A 5 22.41 4.17 26.30
N ALA A 6 22.11 5.08 27.22
CA ALA A 6 20.73 5.37 27.63
C ALA A 6 19.91 6.00 26.50
N SER A 7 20.49 6.90 25.70
CA SER A 7 19.84 7.52 24.54
C SER A 7 19.54 6.49 23.44
N VAL A 8 20.50 5.63 23.10
CA VAL A 8 20.32 4.55 22.12
C VAL A 8 19.23 3.57 22.56
N ARG A 9 19.19 3.20 23.86
CA ARG A 9 18.13 2.33 24.41
C ARG A 9 16.75 2.98 24.37
N ARG A 10 16.65 4.30 24.64
CA ARG A 10 15.38 5.04 24.51
C ARG A 10 14.93 5.15 23.04
N ALA A 11 15.87 5.38 22.13
CA ALA A 11 15.59 5.40 20.70
C ALA A 11 15.13 4.02 20.18
N ALA A 12 15.75 2.93 20.66
CA ALA A 12 15.31 1.57 20.35
C ALA A 12 13.95 1.21 20.96
N ALA A 13 13.60 1.78 22.12
CA ALA A 13 12.29 1.63 22.76
C ALA A 13 11.19 2.48 22.12
N ALA A 14 11.56 3.52 21.36
CA ALA A 14 10.62 4.36 20.64
C ALA A 14 10.09 3.61 19.40
N LYS A 15 8.92 2.97 19.53
CA LYS A 15 8.23 2.42 18.35
C LYS A 15 7.95 3.57 17.38
N PRO A 16 8.26 3.43 16.07
CA PRO A 16 7.91 4.45 15.10
C PRO A 16 6.40 4.69 15.18
N LYS A 17 6.04 5.92 15.53
CA LYS A 17 4.66 6.40 15.54
C LYS A 17 4.33 6.80 14.12
N LEU A 18 3.33 6.16 13.54
CA LEU A 18 2.87 6.45 12.21
C LEU A 18 1.40 6.85 12.29
N ASP A 19 1.15 8.12 11.99
CA ASP A 19 -0.20 8.66 11.99
C ASP A 19 -0.84 8.40 10.63
N CYS A 20 -2.01 7.78 10.65
CA CYS A 20 -2.85 7.66 9.46
C CYS A 20 -3.77 8.89 9.35
N SER A 21 -4.10 9.28 8.12
CA SER A 21 -5.07 10.35 7.84
C SER A 21 -6.47 10.09 8.40
N CYS A 22 -6.79 8.87 8.84
CA CYS A 22 -8.00 8.59 9.61
C CYS A 22 -7.95 9.04 11.09
N GLY A 23 -6.83 9.63 11.54
CA GLY A 23 -6.62 10.06 12.93
C GLY A 23 -6.08 8.98 13.86
N ARG A 24 -5.76 7.78 13.35
CA ARG A 24 -5.21 6.69 14.16
C ARG A 24 -3.68 6.71 14.15
N THR A 25 -3.08 6.70 15.34
CA THR A 25 -1.66 6.45 15.53
C THR A 25 -1.39 4.94 15.61
N VAL A 26 -0.44 4.46 14.81
CA VAL A 26 -0.01 3.05 14.78
C VAL A 26 1.46 2.94 15.18
N TYR A 27 1.78 1.92 15.98
CA TYR A 27 3.09 1.73 16.57
C TYR A 27 3.80 0.52 15.95
N SER A 28 4.12 0.59 14.66
CA SER A 28 5.06 -0.28 13.92
C SER A 28 4.83 -0.18 12.40
N ASN A 29 5.87 -0.50 11.61
CA ASN A 29 5.78 -0.60 10.15
C ASN A 29 4.89 -1.77 9.67
N ALA A 30 4.82 -2.87 10.42
CA ALA A 30 3.90 -3.97 10.09
C ALA A 30 2.45 -3.57 10.42
N GLY A 31 2.24 -2.95 11.57
CA GLY A 31 0.93 -2.48 12.01
C GLY A 31 0.35 -1.42 11.07
N ILE A 32 1.16 -0.49 10.58
CA ILE A 32 0.65 0.56 9.67
C ILE A 32 0.16 -0.05 8.35
N ARG A 33 0.86 -1.04 7.77
CA ARG A 33 0.42 -1.68 6.52
C ARG A 33 -0.88 -2.44 6.70
N ALA A 34 -0.98 -3.21 7.77
CA ALA A 34 -2.23 -3.91 8.12
C ALA A 34 -3.38 -2.91 8.33
N HIS A 35 -3.10 -1.80 9.00
CA HIS A 35 -4.08 -0.72 9.17
C HIS A 35 -4.49 -0.10 7.83
N GLN A 36 -3.55 0.27 6.96
CA GLN A 36 -3.81 0.87 5.65
C GLN A 36 -4.72 -0.03 4.78
N LYS A 37 -4.48 -1.35 4.79
CA LYS A 37 -5.33 -2.33 4.09
C LYS A 37 -6.77 -2.38 4.61
N ALA A 38 -7.00 -2.01 5.86
CA ALA A 38 -8.31 -2.00 6.51
C ALA A 38 -8.97 -0.63 6.59
N CYS A 39 -8.19 0.44 6.43
CA CYS A 39 -8.61 1.81 6.66
C CYS A 39 -9.23 2.39 5.39
N GLU A 40 -10.53 2.71 5.46
CA GLU A 40 -11.25 3.30 4.33
C GLU A 40 -10.64 4.61 3.83
N VAL A 41 -10.27 5.52 4.75
CA VAL A 41 -9.62 6.80 4.39
C VAL A 41 -8.31 6.54 3.66
N SER A 42 -7.50 5.60 4.15
CA SER A 42 -6.24 5.23 3.51
C SER A 42 -6.46 4.61 2.13
N LEU A 43 -7.43 3.71 1.98
CA LEU A 43 -7.73 3.07 0.70
C LEU A 43 -8.24 4.08 -0.34
N ARG A 44 -9.05 5.05 0.08
CA ARG A 44 -9.52 6.13 -0.81
C ARG A 44 -8.37 7.07 -1.23
N GLN A 45 -7.50 7.42 -0.29
CA GLN A 45 -6.46 8.42 -0.53
C GLN A 45 -5.22 7.83 -1.23
N TYR A 46 -4.75 6.69 -0.76
CA TYR A 46 -3.48 6.09 -1.16
C TYR A 46 -3.65 4.79 -1.95
N GLY A 47 -4.83 4.16 -1.89
CA GLY A 47 -5.06 2.87 -2.53
C GLY A 47 -4.56 1.69 -1.70
N TRP A 48 -4.58 0.52 -2.33
CA TRP A 48 -4.06 -0.71 -1.75
C TRP A 48 -2.52 -0.72 -1.78
N PRO A 49 -1.83 -1.01 -0.65
CA PRO A 49 -0.39 -1.11 -0.64
C PRO A 49 0.08 -2.37 -1.39
N LEU A 50 0.90 -2.19 -2.41
CA LEU A 50 1.56 -3.29 -3.13
C LEU A 50 2.86 -3.70 -2.42
N ASP A 51 3.11 -5.00 -2.41
CA ASP A 51 4.40 -5.57 -2.00
C ASP A 51 5.51 -5.27 -3.01
N ASP A 52 6.75 -5.25 -2.52
CA ASP A 52 7.90 -4.78 -3.30
C ASP A 52 8.18 -5.68 -4.51
N ALA A 53 7.86 -6.98 -4.44
CA ALA A 53 7.98 -7.90 -5.56
C ALA A 53 7.04 -7.51 -6.71
N MET A 54 5.77 -7.22 -6.42
CA MET A 54 4.82 -6.80 -7.45
C MET A 54 5.17 -5.43 -8.03
N ARG A 55 5.61 -4.49 -7.18
CA ARG A 55 6.08 -3.19 -7.65
C ARG A 55 7.25 -3.33 -8.61
N ARG A 56 8.23 -4.17 -8.25
CA ARG A 56 9.39 -4.45 -9.09
C ARG A 56 9.02 -5.07 -10.43
N ALA A 57 8.09 -6.03 -10.44
CA ALA A 57 7.61 -6.64 -11.67
C ALA A 57 6.99 -5.59 -12.62
N VAL A 58 6.17 -4.67 -12.11
CA VAL A 58 5.60 -3.57 -12.93
C VAL A 58 6.69 -2.62 -13.44
N PHE A 59 7.72 -2.34 -12.63
CA PHE A 59 8.88 -1.55 -13.07
C PHE A 59 9.66 -2.22 -14.20
N GLU A 60 9.83 -3.54 -14.13
CA GLU A 60 10.52 -4.33 -15.15
C GLU A 60 9.71 -4.40 -16.45
N GLU A 61 8.38 -4.50 -16.36
CA GLU A 61 7.48 -4.59 -17.53
C GLU A 61 7.38 -3.27 -18.31
N TYR A 62 7.07 -2.15 -17.64
CA TYR A 62 6.75 -0.89 -18.32
C TYR A 62 7.89 0.14 -18.28
N GLY A 63 8.99 -0.16 -17.60
CA GLY A 63 10.11 0.74 -17.40
C GLY A 63 9.83 1.87 -16.39
N THR A 64 10.91 2.41 -15.81
CA THR A 64 10.85 3.35 -14.67
C THR A 64 9.94 4.56 -14.87
N LYS A 65 9.93 5.13 -16.07
CA LYS A 65 9.19 6.37 -16.36
C LYS A 65 7.68 6.16 -16.33
N ALA A 66 7.17 5.10 -16.97
CA ALA A 66 5.74 4.82 -17.04
C ALA A 66 5.23 4.12 -15.77
N ALA A 67 6.06 3.25 -15.17
CA ALA A 67 5.69 2.43 -14.02
C ALA A 67 5.22 3.24 -12.80
N VAL A 68 5.71 4.48 -12.59
CA VAL A 68 5.25 5.32 -11.47
C VAL A 68 3.76 5.66 -11.60
N ALA A 69 3.32 6.11 -12.78
CA ALA A 69 1.93 6.44 -13.04
C ALA A 69 1.04 5.19 -13.02
N ILE A 70 1.52 4.10 -13.62
CA ILE A 70 0.84 2.80 -13.63
C ILE A 70 0.65 2.27 -12.22
N LEU A 71 1.69 2.25 -11.38
CA LEU A 71 1.59 1.79 -9.99
C LEU A 71 0.59 2.63 -9.20
N ARG A 72 0.56 3.95 -9.42
CA ARG A 72 -0.42 4.81 -8.76
C ARG A 72 -1.86 4.45 -9.17
N HIS A 73 -2.09 4.22 -10.45
CA HIS A 73 -3.39 3.77 -10.96
C HIS A 73 -3.79 2.41 -10.37
N VAL A 74 -2.89 1.42 -10.39
CA VAL A 74 -3.11 0.09 -9.84
C VAL A 74 -3.48 0.15 -8.35
N GLN A 75 -2.70 0.90 -7.56
CA GLN A 75 -2.97 1.05 -6.12
C GLN A 75 -4.36 1.62 -5.86
N LEU A 76 -4.74 2.70 -6.56
CA LEU A 76 -6.06 3.31 -6.42
C LEU A 76 -7.18 2.38 -6.88
N GLY A 77 -7.01 1.71 -8.03
CA GLY A 77 -7.97 0.74 -8.56
C GLY A 77 -8.21 -0.43 -7.60
N LEU A 78 -7.13 -1.00 -7.04
CA LEU A 78 -7.23 -2.01 -6.00
C LEU A 78 -7.90 -1.46 -4.74
N GLY A 79 -7.57 -0.22 -4.34
CA GLY A 79 -8.22 0.46 -3.23
C GLY A 79 -9.74 0.50 -3.39
N ALA A 80 -10.23 0.91 -4.56
CA ALA A 80 -11.65 0.93 -4.90
C ALA A 80 -12.28 -0.48 -4.87
N ILE A 81 -11.60 -1.48 -5.46
CA ILE A 81 -12.06 -2.87 -5.43
C ILE A 81 -12.21 -3.38 -3.99
N TYR A 82 -11.22 -3.14 -3.13
CA TYR A 82 -11.25 -3.57 -1.74
C TYR A 82 -12.32 -2.84 -0.92
N LEU A 83 -12.59 -1.57 -1.22
CA LEU A 83 -13.71 -0.84 -0.60
C LEU A 83 -15.06 -1.48 -1.00
N THR A 84 -15.28 -1.74 -2.29
CA THR A 84 -16.50 -2.42 -2.77
C THR A 84 -16.68 -3.80 -2.14
N ARG A 85 -15.60 -4.59 -2.07
CA ARG A 85 -15.60 -5.90 -1.42
C ARG A 85 -16.00 -5.81 0.06
N ARG A 86 -15.49 -4.80 0.77
CA ARG A 86 -15.83 -4.57 2.19
C ARG A 86 -17.29 -4.19 2.39
N LEU A 87 -17.86 -3.36 1.50
CA LEU A 87 -19.28 -3.03 1.51
C LEU A 87 -20.15 -4.28 1.29
N ALA A 88 -19.70 -5.21 0.45
CA ALA A 88 -20.33 -6.52 0.26
C ALA A 88 -20.04 -7.53 1.38
N GLY A 89 -19.36 -7.13 2.47
CA GLY A 89 -19.04 -8.00 3.61
C GLY A 89 -17.79 -8.86 3.43
N HIS A 90 -17.12 -8.81 2.28
CA HIS A 90 -15.87 -9.54 2.03
C HIS A 90 -14.67 -8.79 2.60
N LYS A 91 -14.24 -9.20 3.80
CA LYS A 91 -13.14 -8.57 4.54
C LYS A 91 -11.78 -9.22 4.31
N THR A 92 -11.74 -10.38 3.65
CA THR A 92 -10.51 -11.13 3.37
C THR A 92 -9.81 -10.59 2.13
N GLU A 93 -8.47 -10.68 2.13
CA GLU A 93 -7.66 -10.41 0.96
C GLU A 93 -8.05 -11.34 -0.20
N MET A 94 -7.89 -10.85 -1.43
CA MET A 94 -8.09 -11.68 -2.62
C MET A 94 -7.09 -12.84 -2.62
N ARG A 95 -7.46 -13.95 -3.28
CA ARG A 95 -6.48 -15.01 -3.55
C ARG A 95 -5.36 -14.44 -4.41
N TRP A 96 -4.17 -15.01 -4.27
CA TRP A 96 -2.98 -14.52 -4.97
C TRP A 96 -3.18 -14.41 -6.49
N THR A 97 -3.80 -15.41 -7.11
CA THR A 97 -4.10 -15.41 -8.55
C THR A 97 -4.98 -14.23 -8.94
N ASP A 98 -6.11 -14.06 -8.25
CA ASP A 98 -7.07 -12.99 -8.54
C ASP A 98 -6.45 -11.60 -8.30
N PHE A 99 -5.64 -11.47 -7.25
CA PHE A 99 -4.90 -10.26 -6.95
C PHE A 99 -3.91 -9.91 -8.05
N ARG A 100 -3.07 -10.87 -8.46
CA ARG A 100 -2.07 -10.69 -9.51
C ARG A 100 -2.72 -10.34 -10.85
N ASP A 101 -3.75 -11.07 -11.24
CA ASP A 101 -4.43 -10.85 -12.52
C ASP A 101 -5.16 -9.49 -12.53
N THR A 102 -5.69 -9.06 -11.37
CA THR A 102 -6.23 -7.70 -11.20
C THR A 102 -5.15 -6.63 -11.33
N VAL A 103 -3.96 -6.84 -10.77
CA VAL A 103 -2.84 -5.90 -10.90
C VAL A 103 -2.48 -5.72 -12.37
N TRP A 104 -2.31 -6.80 -13.12
CA TRP A 104 -1.93 -6.72 -14.53
C TRP A 104 -3.01 -6.08 -15.39
N ARG A 105 -4.28 -6.45 -15.17
CA ARG A 105 -5.40 -5.79 -15.86
C ARG A 105 -5.40 -4.27 -15.63
N LEU A 106 -5.26 -3.82 -14.38
CA LEU A 106 -5.20 -2.38 -14.07
C LEU A 106 -3.94 -1.70 -14.63
N ALA A 107 -2.84 -2.44 -14.74
CA ALA A 107 -1.60 -1.93 -15.30
C ALA A 107 -1.72 -1.72 -16.82
N ASP A 108 -2.30 -2.69 -17.53
CA ASP A 108 -2.57 -2.62 -18.97
C ASP A 108 -3.57 -1.50 -19.31
N GLU A 109 -4.62 -1.34 -18.50
CA GLU A 109 -5.57 -0.22 -18.60
C GLU A 109 -4.84 1.12 -18.49
N ALA A 110 -3.96 1.28 -17.51
CA ALA A 110 -3.19 2.51 -17.29
C ALA A 110 -2.15 2.77 -18.40
N ALA A 111 -1.56 1.72 -18.96
CA ALA A 111 -0.58 1.84 -20.04
C ALA A 111 -1.25 2.24 -21.37
N THR A 112 -2.48 1.77 -21.60
CA THR A 112 -3.22 2.04 -22.84
C THR A 112 -3.89 3.42 -22.81
N HIS A 113 -4.32 3.88 -21.63
CA HIS A 113 -4.97 5.18 -21.42
C HIS A 113 -4.17 5.99 -20.39
N PRO A 114 -2.96 6.48 -20.73
CA PRO A 114 -2.22 7.33 -19.81
C PRO A 114 -3.09 8.57 -19.54
N ALA A 115 -3.47 8.76 -18.27
CA ALA A 115 -4.22 9.94 -17.85
C ALA A 115 -3.51 11.19 -18.38
N SER A 116 -4.22 11.94 -19.24
CA SER A 116 -3.73 13.14 -19.90
C SER A 116 -3.36 14.24 -18.92
#